data_AF-A0A7U9DML2-F1
#
_entry.id   AF-A0A7U9DML2-F1
#
_cell.length_a   1.000
_cell.length_b   1.000
_cell.length_c   1.000
_cell.angle_alpha   90.00
_cell.angle_beta   90.00
_cell.angle_gamma   90.00
#
_symmetry.space_group_name_H-M   'P 1'
#
loop_
_entity.id
_entity.type
_entity.pdbx_description
1 polymer ?
#
loop_
_entity_poly.entity_id
_entity_poly.type
_entity_poly.pdbx_seq_one_letter_code
_entity_poly.pdbx_strand_id
1 'polypeptide(L)'
;MSYYDLYGFSGRDLNEARELLESSLNIFFIERDSSYHGVYYISGDKKHEHFILKENIDLLDDEPDEMDYPEHNYLLYINDTSRPSELKYIILKSAKFILLRSERV
;
A
#
# COMPACT_ATOMS: atom_id res chain seq x y z
N MET A 1 7.79 9.08 -16.49
CA MET A 1 8.25 9.24 -15.11
C MET A 1 7.34 8.40 -14.27
N SER A 2 7.86 7.31 -13.71
CA SER A 2 7.10 6.44 -12.82
C SER A 2 7.28 6.95 -11.40
N TYR A 3 6.18 7.07 -10.68
CA TYR A 3 6.16 7.53 -9.29
C TYR A 3 5.96 6.34 -8.37
N TYR A 4 6.66 6.30 -7.24
CA TYR A 4 6.55 5.24 -6.25
C TYR A 4 6.51 5.83 -4.84
N ASP A 5 5.45 5.55 -4.09
CA ASP A 5 5.44 5.74 -2.64
C ASP A 5 5.14 4.41 -1.93
N LEU A 6 5.84 4.19 -0.83
CA LEU A 6 5.59 3.11 0.12
C LEU A 6 5.15 3.70 1.46
N TYR A 7 4.01 3.23 1.95
CA TYR A 7 3.49 3.58 3.26
C TYR A 7 3.36 2.36 4.15
N GLY A 8 3.74 2.52 5.42
CA GLY A 8 3.48 1.53 6.47
C GLY A 8 2.17 1.85 7.18
N PHE A 9 1.35 0.82 7.42
CA PHE A 9 0.09 0.93 8.16
C PHE A 9 0.20 0.32 9.56
N SER A 10 -0.30 1.03 10.57
CA SER A 10 -0.22 0.64 11.99
C SER A 10 -1.54 0.15 12.59
N GLY A 11 -2.55 -0.13 11.75
CA GLY A 11 -3.81 -0.72 12.20
C GLY A 11 -3.73 -2.24 12.40
N ARG A 12 -4.89 -2.87 12.63
CA ARG A 12 -4.95 -4.25 13.09
C ARG A 12 -4.90 -5.30 11.99
N ASP A 13 -5.42 -4.96 10.80
CA ASP A 13 -5.55 -5.86 9.67
C ASP A 13 -5.66 -5.10 8.34
N LEU A 14 -5.53 -5.84 7.22
CA LEU A 14 -5.65 -5.27 5.87
C LEU A 14 -7.04 -4.73 5.56
N ASN A 15 -8.12 -5.29 6.15
CA ASN A 15 -9.47 -4.79 5.90
C ASN A 15 -9.64 -3.37 6.47
N GLU A 16 -9.08 -3.10 7.65
CA GLU A 16 -9.07 -1.79 8.26
C GLU A 16 -8.34 -0.76 7.38
N ALA A 17 -7.19 -1.13 6.82
CA ALA A 17 -6.47 -0.29 5.86
C ALA A 17 -7.29 -0.05 4.59
N ARG A 18 -7.93 -1.09 4.05
CA ARG A 18 -8.78 -1.02 2.86
C ARG A 18 -9.91 -0.02 3.06
N GLU A 19 -10.73 -0.22 4.09
CA GLU A 19 -11.89 0.65 4.38
C GLU A 19 -11.48 2.12 4.56
N LEU A 20 -10.35 2.35 5.22
CA LEU A 20 -9.82 3.69 5.42
C LEU A 20 -9.42 4.35 4.09
N LEU A 21 -8.73 3.60 3.22
CA LEU A 21 -8.26 4.12 1.94
C LEU A 21 -9.41 4.31 0.95
N GLU A 22 -10.35 3.36 0.87
CA GLU A 22 -11.54 3.47 0.01
C GLU A 22 -12.37 4.70 0.38
N SER A 23 -12.62 4.92 1.68
CA SER A 23 -13.37 6.09 2.16
C SER A 23 -12.61 7.41 1.98
N SER A 24 -11.29 7.42 2.15
CA SER A 24 -10.49 8.66 2.09
C SER A 24 -10.14 9.07 0.66
N LEU A 25 -9.88 8.11 -0.23
CA LEU A 25 -9.42 8.33 -1.61
C LEU A 25 -10.54 8.16 -2.64
N ASN A 26 -11.72 7.69 -2.22
CA ASN A 26 -12.85 7.35 -3.10
C ASN A 26 -12.44 6.37 -4.21
N ILE A 27 -11.70 5.33 -3.82
CA ILE A 27 -11.26 4.22 -4.68
C ILE A 27 -11.92 2.92 -4.23
N PHE A 28 -11.83 1.89 -5.07
CA PHE A 28 -12.30 0.54 -4.75
C PHE A 28 -11.17 -0.45 -4.92
N PHE A 29 -10.93 -1.24 -3.89
CA PHE A 29 -9.96 -2.31 -3.91
C PHE A 29 -10.62 -3.63 -4.31
N ILE A 30 -9.90 -4.40 -5.11
CA ILE A 30 -10.26 -5.76 -5.49
C ILE A 30 -9.33 -6.69 -4.73
N GLU A 31 -9.92 -7.59 -3.93
CA GLU A 31 -9.18 -8.66 -3.27
C GLU A 31 -8.60 -9.63 -4.30
N ARG A 32 -7.37 -10.05 -4.05
CA ARG A 32 -6.68 -11.08 -4.79
C ARG A 32 -5.98 -12.00 -3.82
N ASP A 33 -5.89 -13.26 -4.22
CA ASP A 33 -5.14 -14.28 -3.50
C ASP A 33 -4.07 -14.84 -4.44
N SER A 34 -2.85 -14.98 -3.95
CA SER A 34 -1.76 -15.62 -4.67
C SER A 34 -0.85 -16.39 -3.73
N SER A 35 -0.28 -17.49 -4.22
CA SER A 35 0.66 -18.29 -3.44
C SER A 35 1.96 -17.56 -3.05
N TYR A 36 2.23 -16.39 -3.66
CA TYR A 36 3.42 -15.57 -3.38
C TYR A 36 3.14 -14.41 -2.41
N HIS A 37 1.99 -13.75 -2.53
CA HIS A 37 1.65 -12.56 -1.73
C HIS A 37 0.52 -12.79 -0.72
N GLY A 38 -0.02 -14.02 -0.65
CA GLY A 38 -1.22 -14.31 0.11
C GLY A 38 -2.40 -13.48 -0.39
N VAL A 39 -3.24 -13.05 0.56
CA VAL A 39 -4.34 -12.12 0.30
C VAL A 39 -3.79 -10.69 0.21
N TYR A 40 -4.07 -10.03 -0.90
CA TYR A 40 -3.73 -8.63 -1.12
C TYR A 40 -4.85 -7.90 -1.85
N TYR A 41 -4.85 -6.58 -1.75
CA TYR A 41 -5.84 -5.71 -2.36
C TYR A 41 -5.19 -4.87 -3.46
N ILE A 42 -5.82 -4.79 -4.63
CA ILE A 42 -5.37 -3.93 -5.73
C ILE A 42 -6.46 -2.94 -6.16
N SER A 43 -6.10 -1.69 -6.41
CA SER A 43 -6.98 -0.70 -7.03
C SER A 43 -6.26 -0.04 -8.20
N GLY A 44 -7.00 0.33 -9.26
CA GLY A 44 -6.44 0.96 -10.46
C GLY A 44 -5.93 -0.03 -11.52
N ASP A 45 -5.08 0.48 -12.42
CA ASP A 45 -4.53 -0.27 -13.57
C ASP A 45 -3.01 -0.28 -13.51
N LYS A 46 -2.38 -1.45 -13.68
CA LYS A 46 -0.91 -1.61 -13.66
C LYS A 46 -0.18 -0.77 -14.71
N LYS A 47 -0.87 -0.26 -15.73
CA LYS A 47 -0.29 0.65 -16.74
C LYS A 47 -0.40 2.13 -16.37
N HIS A 48 -1.11 2.45 -15.30
CA HIS A 48 -1.46 3.79 -14.85
C HIS A 48 -1.37 3.85 -13.31
N GLU A 49 -2.01 4.84 -12.70
CA GLU A 49 -2.15 4.91 -11.24
C GLU A 49 -2.74 3.61 -10.68
N HIS A 50 -2.01 2.98 -9.77
CA HIS A 50 -2.50 1.81 -9.06
C HIS A 50 -1.95 1.71 -7.65
N PHE A 51 -2.71 1.00 -6.82
CA PHE A 51 -2.50 0.84 -5.41
C PHE A 51 -2.41 -0.64 -5.10
N ILE A 52 -1.42 -1.04 -4.30
CA ILE A 52 -1.31 -2.41 -3.79
C ILE A 52 -1.26 -2.32 -2.28
N LEU A 53 -2.15 -3.02 -1.61
CA LEU A 53 -2.20 -3.11 -0.16
C LEU A 53 -2.02 -4.59 0.22
N LYS A 54 -0.95 -4.91 0.95
CA LYS A 54 -0.60 -6.29 1.31
C LYS A 54 0.08 -6.37 2.68
N GLU A 55 0.19 -7.58 3.20
CA GLU A 55 1.03 -7.85 4.37
C GLU A 55 2.51 -7.75 4.00
N ASN A 56 3.34 -7.35 4.96
CA ASN A 56 4.78 -7.30 4.82
C ASN A 56 5.39 -8.66 5.18
N ILE A 57 5.10 -9.66 4.36
CA ILE A 57 5.58 -11.02 4.58
C ILE A 57 5.82 -11.70 3.24
N ASP A 58 6.97 -12.35 3.10
CA ASP A 58 7.24 -13.32 2.07
C ASP A 58 6.80 -14.70 2.58
N LEU A 59 5.81 -15.29 1.91
CA LEU A 59 5.25 -16.59 2.31
C LEU A 59 6.20 -17.77 2.06
N LEU A 60 7.32 -17.56 1.36
CA LEU A 60 8.29 -18.62 1.08
C LEU A 60 9.20 -18.90 2.28
N ASP A 61 9.61 -17.86 2.99
CA ASP A 61 10.55 -17.94 4.12
C ASP A 61 10.04 -17.31 5.42
N ASP A 62 8.82 -16.75 5.44
CA ASP A 62 8.19 -16.10 6.60
C ASP A 62 8.94 -14.85 7.08
N GLU A 63 9.75 -14.24 6.20
CA GLU A 63 10.49 -13.01 6.47
C GLU A 63 9.74 -11.78 5.93
N PRO A 64 10.05 -10.56 6.42
CA PRO A 64 9.47 -9.33 5.88
C PRO A 64 9.87 -9.09 4.41
N ASP A 65 8.87 -8.89 3.54
CA ASP A 65 9.08 -8.60 2.11
C ASP A 65 9.85 -7.27 1.91
N GLU A 66 9.53 -6.25 2.72
CA GLU A 66 10.33 -5.04 2.88
C GLU A 66 11.21 -5.14 4.13
N MET A 67 12.38 -5.75 3.98
CA MET A 67 13.35 -5.98 5.07
C MET A 67 13.85 -4.69 5.75
N ASP A 68 13.75 -3.54 5.09
CA ASP A 68 14.12 -2.24 5.66
C ASP A 68 13.09 -1.74 6.70
N TYR A 69 11.88 -2.31 6.70
CA TYR A 69 10.74 -1.88 7.52
C TYR A 69 10.00 -3.06 8.20
N PRO A 70 10.73 -3.97 8.89
CA PRO A 70 10.17 -5.20 9.44
C PRO A 70 9.10 -4.97 10.53
N GLU A 71 9.07 -3.79 11.14
CA GLU A 71 8.09 -3.39 12.16
C GLU A 71 6.70 -3.07 11.59
N HIS A 72 6.59 -2.93 10.26
CA HIS A 72 5.34 -2.61 9.59
C HIS A 72 4.73 -3.86 8.97
N ASN A 73 3.72 -4.43 9.64
CA ASN A 73 3.04 -5.65 9.17
C ASN A 73 2.25 -5.46 7.87
N TYR A 74 1.86 -4.22 7.55
CA TYR A 74 0.96 -3.91 6.44
C TYR A 74 1.50 -2.75 5.63
N LEU A 75 1.51 -2.91 4.32
CA LEU A 75 2.14 -1.98 3.38
C LEU A 75 1.17 -1.55 2.29
N LEU A 76 1.21 -0.25 1.98
CA LEU A 76 0.54 0.35 0.85
C LEU A 76 1.58 0.89 -0.14
N TYR A 77 1.51 0.37 -1.36
CA TYR A 77 2.27 0.81 -2.51
C TYR A 77 1.39 1.70 -3.38
N ILE A 78 1.91 2.85 -3.79
CA ILE A 78 1.26 3.75 -4.74
C ILE A 78 2.19 3.97 -5.92
N ASN A 79 1.72 3.54 -7.09
CA ASN A 79 2.52 3.52 -8.30
C ASN A 79 1.90 4.42 -9.37
N ASP A 80 2.75 5.04 -10.19
CA ASP A 80 2.41 5.75 -11.42
C ASP A 80 1.29 6.80 -11.29
N THR A 81 1.24 7.48 -10.15
CA THR A 81 0.28 8.57 -9.90
C THR A 81 0.75 9.91 -10.47
N SER A 82 -0.20 10.69 -11.00
CA SER A 82 0.02 12.09 -11.40
C SER A 82 -0.27 13.09 -10.27
N ARG A 83 -0.79 12.62 -9.12
CA ARG A 83 -1.24 13.42 -7.98
C ARG A 83 -0.56 13.01 -6.65
N PRO A 84 0.78 12.83 -6.63
CA PRO A 84 1.47 12.28 -5.45
C PRO A 84 1.32 13.13 -4.19
N SER A 85 1.41 14.46 -4.31
CA SER A 85 1.28 15.37 -3.18
C SER A 85 -0.12 15.33 -2.55
N GLU A 86 -1.15 15.16 -3.37
CA GLU A 86 -2.54 15.06 -2.91
C GLU A 86 -2.76 13.76 -2.15
N LEU A 87 -2.35 12.63 -2.73
CA LEU A 87 -2.45 11.30 -2.10
C LEU A 87 -1.71 11.27 -0.77
N LYS A 88 -0.47 11.76 -0.74
CA LYS A 88 0.33 11.87 0.49
C LYS A 88 -0.39 12.68 1.56
N TYR A 89 -0.95 13.82 1.20
CA TYR A 89 -1.68 14.67 2.15
C TYR A 89 -2.92 13.96 2.71
N ILE A 90 -3.69 13.26 1.89
CA ILE A 90 -4.90 12.55 2.34
C ILE A 90 -4.53 11.36 3.23
N ILE A 91 -3.55 10.55 2.82
CA ILE A 91 -3.16 9.33 3.53
C ILE A 91 -2.62 9.64 4.93
N LEU A 92 -1.74 10.64 5.03
CA LEU A 92 -1.13 11.02 6.30
C LEU A 92 -2.13 11.64 7.30
N LYS A 93 -3.31 12.10 6.86
CA LYS A 93 -4.36 12.58 7.80
C LYS A 93 -4.92 11.50 8.70
N SER A 94 -4.86 10.25 8.29
CA SER A 94 -5.37 9.12 9.09
C SER A 94 -4.58 8.91 10.39
N ALA A 95 -3.35 9.40 10.48
CA ALA A 95 -2.35 9.08 11.51
C ALA A 95 -2.03 7.58 11.67
N LYS A 96 -2.61 6.71 10.85
CA LYS A 96 -2.37 5.26 10.81
C LYS A 96 -1.41 4.85 9.70
N PHE A 97 -1.17 5.75 8.74
CA PHE A 97 -0.18 5.56 7.70
C PHE A 97 1.02 6.47 7.94
N ILE A 98 2.21 5.93 7.72
CA ILE A 98 3.45 6.69 7.66
C ILE A 98 4.12 6.48 6.32
N LEU A 99 4.77 7.51 5.78
CA LEU A 99 5.54 7.38 4.54
C LEU A 99 6.91 6.78 4.86
N LEU A 100 7.20 5.62 4.28
CA LEU A 100 8.45 4.88 4.46
C LEU A 100 9.46 5.25 3.37
N ARG A 101 9.00 5.26 2.11
CA ARG A 101 9.83 5.54 0.93
C ARG A 101 9.06 6.34 -0.12
N SER A 102 9.75 7.20 -0.85
CA SER A 102 9.18 8.01 -1.94
C SER A 102 10.22 8.23 -3.02
N GLU A 103 9.91 7.81 -4.25
CA GLU A 103 10.83 7.83 -5.39
C GLU A 103 10.15 8.37 -6.65
N ARG A 104 10.93 9.08 -7.47
CA ARG A 104 10.55 9.57 -8.79
C ARG A 104 11.56 9.04 -9.80
N VAL A 105 11.13 8.15 -10.67
CA VAL A 105 11.95 7.46 -11.67
C VAL A 105 11.65 7.98 -13.08
#